data_AF-A0A7Y2GRJ2-F1
#
_entry.id   AF-A0A7Y2GRJ2-F1
#
_cell.length_a   1.000
_cell.length_b   1.000
_cell.length_c   1.000
_cell.angle_alpha   90.00
_cell.angle_beta   90.00
_cell.angle_gamma   90.00
#
_symmetry.space_group_name_H-M   'P 1'
#
loop_
_entity.id
_entity.type
_entity.pdbx_description
1 polymer ?
#
loop_
_entity_poly.entity_id
_entity_poly.type
_entity_poly.pdbx_seq_one_letter_code
_entity_poly.pdbx_strand_id
1 'polypeptide(L)'
;VLMCTHLLLEAEGLADEVVIMQHGASLEWGTPGALADKYLPAKHVRITVTLPQHLDLLTGMPGVVDFDVAGGSAVVEVRSFDAVPDIVGRLVAGGAMISGVTPLTPNLEDIYFAIRRAKGSAEDEFAPPPAPTARPARSRVAELAS
;
A
#
# COMPACT_ATOMS: atom_id res chain seq x y z
N VAL A 1 -2.69 -8.48 -21.58
CA VAL A 1 -3.13 -7.12 -22.01
C VAL A 1 -2.25 -6.12 -21.27
N LEU A 2 -1.83 -5.02 -21.90
CA LEU A 2 -1.09 -3.96 -21.21
C LEU A 2 -1.94 -2.70 -21.20
N MET A 3 -2.05 -2.07 -20.02
CA MET A 3 -2.76 -0.82 -19.82
C MET A 3 -1.84 0.13 -19.06
N CYS A 4 -1.86 1.40 -19.46
CA CYS A 4 -1.21 2.48 -18.73
C CYS A 4 -2.29 3.36 -18.12
N THR A 5 -2.31 3.48 -16.80
CA THR A 5 -3.17 4.42 -16.08
C THR A 5 -2.34 5.15 -15.03
N HIS A 6 -2.80 6.33 -14.66
CA HIS A 6 -2.29 7.10 -13.53
C HIS A 6 -3.21 6.98 -12.31
N LEU A 7 -4.33 6.27 -12.44
CA LEU A 7 -5.30 6.02 -11.38
C LEU A 7 -5.06 4.64 -10.79
N LEU A 8 -4.44 4.59 -9.60
CA LEU A 8 -4.09 3.32 -8.96
C LEU A 8 -5.32 2.45 -8.67
N LEU A 9 -6.46 3.06 -8.34
CA LEU A 9 -7.71 2.34 -8.09
C LEU A 9 -8.19 1.53 -9.32
N GLU A 10 -7.99 2.06 -10.54
CA GLU A 10 -8.34 1.32 -11.76
C GLU A 10 -7.42 0.11 -11.96
N ALA A 11 -6.13 0.27 -11.68
CA ALA A 11 -5.16 -0.82 -11.78
C ALA A 11 -5.42 -1.90 -10.71
N GLU A 12 -5.73 -1.51 -9.48
CA GLU A 12 -5.98 -2.45 -8.38
C GLU A 12 -7.17 -3.39 -8.63
N GLY A 13 -8.23 -2.88 -9.26
CA GLY A 13 -9.42 -3.69 -9.56
C GLY A 13 -9.31 -4.58 -10.81
N LEU A 14 -8.28 -4.40 -11.65
CA LEU A 14 -8.20 -5.03 -12.97
C LEU A 14 -6.90 -5.79 -13.24
N ALA A 15 -5.81 -5.43 -12.57
CA ALA A 15 -4.48 -5.93 -12.92
C ALA A 15 -4.06 -7.10 -12.03
N ASP A 16 -3.63 -8.20 -12.66
CA ASP A 16 -2.98 -9.30 -11.97
C ASP A 16 -1.57 -8.90 -11.48
N GLU A 17 -0.91 -8.04 -12.25
CA GLU A 17 0.44 -7.55 -12.01
C GLU A 17 0.54 -6.07 -12.33
N VAL A 18 1.44 -5.38 -11.61
CA VAL A 18 1.67 -3.95 -11.75
C VAL A 18 3.14 -3.68 -12.02
N VAL A 19 3.41 -2.72 -12.90
CA VAL A 19 4.75 -2.16 -13.13
C VAL A 19 4.71 -0.71 -12.70
N ILE A 20 5.51 -0.37 -11.68
CA ILE A 20 5.68 1.02 -11.27
C ILE A 20 6.82 1.61 -12.09
N MET A 21 6.54 2.72 -12.78
CA MET A 21 7.51 3.41 -13.63
C MET A 21 7.86 4.79 -13.06
N GLN A 22 9.12 5.17 -13.18
CA GLN A 22 9.61 6.51 -12.84
C GLN A 22 10.71 6.91 -13.82
N HIS A 23 10.67 8.15 -14.33
CA HIS A 23 11.66 8.68 -15.27
C HIS A 23 11.97 7.80 -16.49
N GLY A 24 10.93 7.14 -17.04
CA GLY A 24 11.08 6.27 -18.21
C GLY A 24 11.70 4.89 -17.92
N ALA A 25 11.97 4.58 -16.65
CA ALA A 25 12.46 3.27 -16.21
C ALA A 25 11.42 2.54 -15.35
N SER A 26 11.47 1.21 -15.35
CA SER A 26 10.74 0.40 -14.37
C SER A 26 11.44 0.52 -13.01
N LEU A 27 10.70 0.97 -12.01
CA LEU A 27 11.14 1.07 -10.63
C LEU A 27 11.00 -0.29 -9.93
N GLU A 28 9.86 -0.96 -10.14
CA GLU A 28 9.54 -2.27 -9.59
C GLU A 28 8.40 -2.93 -10.36
N TRP A 29 8.31 -4.27 -10.29
CA TRP A 29 7.26 -5.05 -10.94
C TRP A 29 6.88 -6.29 -10.10
N GLY A 30 5.60 -6.66 -10.11
CA GLY A 30 5.11 -7.90 -9.51
C GLY A 30 3.60 -7.86 -9.27
N THR A 31 3.07 -8.87 -8.58
CA THR A 31 1.68 -8.85 -8.10
C THR A 31 1.54 -7.89 -6.92
N PRO A 32 0.37 -7.25 -6.71
CA PRO A 32 0.16 -6.39 -5.54
C PRO A 32 0.50 -7.08 -4.22
N GLY A 33 0.12 -8.36 -4.06
CA GLY A 33 0.45 -9.14 -2.87
C GLY A 33 1.95 -9.31 -2.66
N ALA A 34 2.71 -9.68 -3.71
CA ALA A 34 4.15 -9.85 -3.59
C ALA A 34 4.88 -8.53 -3.28
N LEU A 35 4.38 -7.42 -3.84
CA LEU A 35 4.92 -6.09 -3.54
C LEU A 35 4.58 -5.65 -2.12
N ALA A 36 3.35 -5.88 -1.64
CA ALA A 36 2.97 -5.64 -0.25
C ALA A 36 3.86 -6.43 0.71
N ASP A 37 4.09 -7.72 0.47
CA ASP A 37 4.96 -8.54 1.31
C ASP A 37 6.40 -8.02 1.36
N LYS A 38 6.91 -7.49 0.24
CA LYS A 38 8.28 -6.98 0.13
C LYS A 38 8.47 -5.61 0.78
N TYR A 39 7.48 -4.72 0.66
CA TYR A 39 7.62 -3.31 1.05
C TYR A 39 6.83 -2.91 2.30
N LEU A 40 5.80 -3.67 2.66
CA LEU A 40 4.91 -3.46 3.81
C LEU A 40 4.71 -4.79 4.56
N PRO A 41 5.78 -5.34 5.19
CA PRO A 41 5.75 -6.70 5.75
C PRO A 41 4.85 -6.84 6.99
N ALA A 42 4.60 -5.74 7.72
CA ALA A 42 3.78 -5.75 8.93
C ALA A 42 2.33 -6.18 8.62
N LYS A 43 1.84 -7.19 9.33
CA LYS A 43 0.51 -7.76 9.11
C LYS A 43 -0.45 -7.24 10.15
N HIS A 44 -1.54 -6.62 9.70
CA HIS A 44 -2.53 -6.04 10.58
C HIS A 44 -3.86 -6.76 10.43
N VAL A 45 -4.55 -6.99 11.54
CA VAL A 45 -5.92 -7.50 11.58
C VAL A 45 -6.76 -6.58 12.43
N ARG A 46 -7.94 -6.21 11.92
CA ARG A 46 -8.95 -5.52 12.72
C ARG A 46 -9.81 -6.54 13.44
N ILE A 47 -9.88 -6.44 14.76
CA ILE A 47 -10.75 -7.26 15.59
C ILE A 47 -11.77 -6.34 16.25
N THR A 48 -13.05 -6.64 16.06
CA THR A 48 -14.16 -5.89 16.65
C THR A 48 -14.87 -6.78 17.65
N VAL A 49 -15.18 -6.23 18.82
CA VAL A 49 -15.90 -6.89 19.91
C VAL A 49 -17.08 -6.04 20.38
N THR A 50 -18.07 -6.67 21.00
CA THR A 50 -19.23 -5.97 21.55
C THR A 50 -18.87 -5.07 22.74
N LEU A 51 -17.96 -5.52 23.59
CA LEU A 51 -17.55 -4.80 24.80
C LEU A 51 -16.04 -4.50 24.74
N PRO A 52 -15.64 -3.21 24.73
CA PRO A 52 -14.24 -2.79 24.58
C PRO A 52 -13.26 -3.44 25.54
N GLN A 53 -13.64 -3.69 26.80
CA GLN A 53 -12.75 -4.26 27.81
C GLN A 53 -12.23 -5.67 27.47
N HIS A 54 -12.87 -6.38 26.53
CA HIS A 54 -12.34 -7.66 26.08
C HIS A 54 -11.06 -7.53 25.25
N LEU A 55 -10.79 -6.35 24.68
CA LEU A 55 -9.56 -6.09 23.93
C LEU A 55 -8.34 -6.00 24.85
N ASP A 56 -8.53 -5.75 26.15
CA ASP A 56 -7.44 -5.77 27.14
C ASP A 56 -6.73 -7.14 27.20
N LEU A 57 -7.47 -8.21 26.86
CA LEU A 57 -6.95 -9.58 26.77
C LEU A 57 -5.86 -9.75 25.70
N LEU A 58 -5.76 -8.85 24.71
CA LEU A 58 -4.71 -8.87 23.68
C LEU A 58 -3.31 -8.65 24.27
N THR A 59 -3.23 -7.99 25.43
CA THR A 59 -1.97 -7.68 26.09
C THR A 59 -1.19 -8.95 26.43
N GLY A 60 0.02 -9.08 25.89
CA GLY A 60 0.90 -10.22 26.13
C GLY A 60 0.47 -11.51 25.44
N MET A 61 -0.52 -11.46 24.54
CA MET A 61 -1.01 -12.64 23.84
C MET A 61 0.02 -13.10 22.78
N PRO A 62 0.37 -14.41 22.72
CA PRO A 62 1.29 -14.90 21.71
C PRO A 62 0.82 -14.58 20.29
N GLY A 63 1.73 -14.07 19.46
CA GLY A 63 1.43 -13.69 18.08
C GLY A 63 1.02 -12.22 17.88
N VAL A 64 0.61 -11.53 18.94
CA VAL A 64 0.39 -10.07 18.93
C VAL A 64 1.74 -9.36 19.06
N VAL A 65 2.01 -8.41 18.17
CA VAL A 65 3.22 -7.56 18.18
C VAL A 65 2.91 -6.24 18.88
N ASP A 66 1.86 -5.57 18.41
CA ASP A 66 1.34 -4.33 18.96
C ASP A 66 -0.16 -4.23 18.63
N PHE A 67 -0.89 -3.33 19.29
CA PHE A 67 -2.27 -3.05 18.94
C PHE A 67 -2.70 -1.65 19.38
N ASP A 68 -3.56 -1.04 18.56
CA ASP A 68 -4.22 0.23 18.88
C ASP A 68 -5.73 0.01 19.02
N VAL A 69 -6.32 0.55 20.09
CA VAL A 69 -7.73 0.36 20.45
C VAL A 69 -8.51 1.65 20.22
N ALA A 70 -9.58 1.53 19.45
CA ALA A 70 -10.55 2.58 19.19
C ALA A 70 -11.96 2.08 19.51
N GLY A 71 -12.40 2.29 20.76
CA GLY A 71 -13.70 1.82 21.24
C GLY A 71 -13.80 0.29 21.22
N GLY A 72 -14.79 -0.25 20.52
CA GLY A 72 -15.00 -1.71 20.40
C GLY A 72 -14.14 -2.38 19.32
N SER A 73 -13.15 -1.69 18.75
CA SER A 73 -12.30 -2.20 17.68
C SER A 73 -10.83 -2.04 18.04
N ALA A 74 -10.01 -3.05 17.75
CA ALA A 74 -8.56 -2.96 17.78
C ALA A 74 -7.97 -3.21 16.39
N VAL A 75 -6.96 -2.44 16.00
CA VAL A 75 -6.05 -2.79 14.92
C VAL A 75 -4.85 -3.45 15.54
N VAL A 76 -4.66 -4.74 15.26
CA VAL A 76 -3.66 -5.60 15.88
C VAL A 76 -2.58 -5.92 14.86
N GLU A 77 -1.34 -5.54 15.14
CA GLU A 77 -0.20 -6.05 14.40
C GLU A 77 0.09 -7.49 14.87
N VAL A 78 0.16 -8.41 13.93
CA VAL A 78 0.41 -9.84 14.17
C VAL A 78 1.68 -10.31 13.50
N ARG A 79 2.36 -11.28 14.11
CA ARG A 79 3.58 -11.89 13.55
C ARG A 79 3.32 -12.60 12.22
N SER A 80 2.17 -13.26 12.10
CA SER A 80 1.64 -13.79 10.84
C SER A 80 0.12 -13.92 10.96
N PHE A 81 -0.58 -14.05 9.83
CA PHE A 81 -2.01 -14.31 9.84
C PHE A 81 -2.37 -15.69 10.40
N ASP A 82 -1.43 -16.64 10.47
CA ASP A 82 -1.64 -17.96 11.08
C ASP A 82 -1.82 -17.89 12.60
N ALA A 83 -1.39 -16.79 13.23
CA ALA A 83 -1.62 -16.56 14.67
C ALA A 83 -3.06 -16.09 14.97
N VAL A 84 -3.80 -15.60 13.97
CA VAL A 84 -5.14 -15.01 14.15
C VAL A 84 -6.15 -16.00 14.74
N PRO A 85 -6.26 -17.26 14.28
CA PRO A 85 -7.19 -18.22 14.87
C PRO A 85 -6.96 -18.44 16.38
N ASP A 86 -5.71 -18.52 16.82
CA ASP A 86 -5.36 -18.69 18.23
C ASP A 86 -5.70 -17.44 19.06
N ILE A 87 -5.43 -16.25 18.51
CA ILE A 87 -5.80 -14.96 19.15
C ILE A 87 -7.32 -14.89 19.32
N VAL A 88 -8.08 -15.17 18.26
CA VAL A 88 -9.55 -15.21 18.26
C VAL A 88 -10.06 -16.24 19.27
N GLY A 89 -9.50 -17.45 19.27
CA GLY A 89 -9.88 -18.51 20.21
C GLY A 89 -9.69 -18.11 21.68
N ARG A 90 -8.58 -17.43 22.00
CA ARG A 90 -8.30 -16.93 23.36
C ARG A 90 -9.24 -15.81 23.77
N LEU A 91 -9.55 -14.88 22.87
CA LEU A 91 -10.55 -13.84 23.12
C LEU A 91 -11.92 -14.44 23.44
N VAL A 92 -12.39 -15.39 22.62
CA VAL A 92 -13.67 -16.08 22.82
C VAL A 92 -13.67 -16.87 24.14
N ALA A 93 -12.59 -17.59 24.44
CA ALA A 93 -12.43 -18.31 25.71
C ALA A 93 -12.45 -17.36 26.93
N GLY A 94 -11.96 -16.12 26.76
CA GLY A 94 -12.06 -15.05 27.75
C GLY A 94 -13.43 -14.36 27.82
N GLY A 95 -14.43 -14.85 27.07
CA GLY A 95 -15.80 -14.32 27.07
C GLY A 95 -16.05 -13.21 26.05
N ALA A 96 -15.07 -12.88 25.21
CA ALA A 96 -15.23 -11.84 24.20
C ALA A 96 -16.27 -12.25 23.14
N MET A 97 -17.28 -11.40 22.97
CA MET A 97 -18.20 -11.50 21.82
C MET A 97 -17.58 -10.76 20.63
N ILE A 98 -16.95 -11.51 19.74
CA ILE A 98 -16.33 -10.97 18.51
C ILE A 98 -17.42 -10.70 17.48
N SER A 99 -17.48 -9.48 16.98
CA SER A 99 -18.41 -9.04 15.94
C SER A 99 -17.75 -8.93 14.56
N GLY A 100 -16.41 -8.92 14.48
CA GLY A 100 -15.69 -8.90 13.21
C GLY A 100 -14.22 -9.22 13.35
N VAL A 101 -13.65 -9.87 12.33
CA VAL A 101 -12.22 -10.12 12.17
C VAL A 101 -11.87 -9.88 10.71
N THR A 102 -11.12 -8.83 10.42
CA THR A 102 -10.84 -8.39 9.04
C THR A 102 -9.34 -8.17 8.88
N PRO A 103 -8.64 -8.98 8.06
CA PRO A 103 -7.27 -8.69 7.66
C PRO A 103 -7.21 -7.32 6.97
N LEU A 104 -6.26 -6.48 7.39
CA LEU A 104 -5.98 -5.21 6.73
C LEU A 104 -4.84 -5.46 5.75
N THR A 105 -5.20 -5.54 4.47
CA THR A 105 -4.23 -5.69 3.37
C THR A 105 -3.91 -4.31 2.81
N PRO A 106 -2.62 -3.98 2.60
CA PRO A 106 -2.26 -2.74 1.94
C PRO A 106 -2.86 -2.65 0.54
N ASN A 107 -3.39 -1.49 0.19
CA ASN A 107 -3.89 -1.24 -1.16
C ASN A 107 -2.74 -0.84 -2.09
N LEU A 108 -3.04 -0.65 -3.39
CA LEU A 108 -2.00 -0.34 -4.36
C LEU A 108 -1.36 1.04 -4.14
N GLU A 109 -2.08 1.99 -3.55
CA GLU A 109 -1.56 3.31 -3.17
C GLU A 109 -0.50 3.21 -2.06
N ASP A 110 -0.80 2.49 -0.99
CA ASP A 110 0.12 2.22 0.12
C ASP A 110 1.42 1.58 -0.41
N ILE A 111 1.26 0.57 -1.27
CA ILE A 111 2.38 -0.15 -1.91
C ILE A 111 3.21 0.80 -2.78
N TYR A 112 2.56 1.65 -3.59
CA TYR A 112 3.24 2.62 -4.45
C TYR A 112 4.10 3.60 -3.65
N PHE A 113 3.55 4.17 -2.57
CA PHE A 113 4.31 5.09 -1.73
C PHE A 113 5.44 4.40 -0.97
N ALA A 114 5.22 3.17 -0.48
CA ALA A 114 6.26 2.38 0.16
C ALA A 114 7.44 2.11 -0.80
N ILE A 115 7.14 1.75 -2.05
CA ILE A 115 8.16 1.54 -3.09
C ILE A 115 8.91 2.84 -3.41
N ARG A 116 8.19 3.97 -3.56
CA ARG A 116 8.83 5.27 -3.81
C ARG A 116 9.73 5.70 -2.65
N ARG A 117 9.33 5.47 -1.41
CA ARG A 117 10.18 5.76 -0.25
C ARG A 117 11.43 4.88 -0.20
N ALA A 118 11.30 3.61 -0.62
CA ALA A 118 12.41 2.66 -0.59
C ALA A 118 13.39 2.83 -1.77
N LYS A 119 12.92 3.27 -2.94
CA LYS A 119 13.69 3.30 -4.19
C LYS A 119 13.85 4.68 -4.83
N GLY A 120 12.99 5.64 -4.53
CA GLY A 120 13.10 7.01 -4.99
C GLY A 120 14.05 7.80 -4.10
N SER A 121 14.95 8.57 -4.68
CA SER A 121 15.70 9.59 -3.95
C SER A 121 14.74 10.63 -3.38
N ALA A 122 14.99 11.10 -2.16
CA ALA A 122 14.25 12.18 -1.50
C ALA A 122 14.35 13.55 -2.23
N GLU A 123 14.99 13.61 -3.40
CA GLU A 123 15.31 14.83 -4.14
C GLU A 123 14.18 15.26 -5.13
N ASP A 124 13.17 14.41 -5.33
CA ASP A 124 12.13 14.61 -6.36
C ASP A 124 10.88 15.38 -5.86
N GLU A 125 10.85 15.84 -4.61
CA GLU A 125 9.62 16.42 -4.04
C GLU A 125 9.27 17.81 -4.60
N PHE A 126 10.19 18.52 -5.27
CA PHE A 126 9.90 19.82 -5.90
C PHE A 126 10.88 20.27 -7.01
N ALA A 127 11.28 19.41 -7.95
CA ALA A 127 11.93 19.91 -9.17
C ALA A 127 10.85 20.19 -10.23
N PRO A 128 10.54 21.46 -10.57
CA PRO A 128 9.70 21.73 -11.72
C PRO A 128 10.38 21.11 -12.96
N PRO A 129 9.61 20.52 -13.90
CA PRO A 129 10.19 19.95 -15.10
C PRO A 129 11.04 21.03 -15.80
N PRO A 130 12.24 20.69 -16.31
CA PRO A 130 13.02 21.64 -17.09
C PRO A 130 12.13 22.13 -18.24
N ALA A 131 12.11 23.46 -18.40
CA ALA A 131 11.27 24.12 -19.40
C ALA A 131 11.44 23.42 -20.76
N PRO A 132 10.34 23.20 -21.52
CA PRO A 132 10.44 22.55 -22.82
C PRO A 132 11.44 23.32 -23.67
N THR A 133 12.54 22.67 -24.06
CA THR A 133 13.51 23.26 -24.97
C THR A 133 12.77 23.59 -26.26
N ALA A 134 12.64 24.88 -26.55
CA ALA A 134 11.90 25.36 -27.70
C ALA A 134 12.37 24.63 -28.96
N ARG A 135 11.43 23.97 -29.65
CA ARG A 135 11.69 23.36 -30.95
C ARG A 135 12.15 24.49 -31.88
N PRO A 136 13.32 24.39 -32.55
CA PRO A 136 13.79 25.45 -33.41
C PRO A 136 12.75 25.71 -34.51
N ALA A 137 12.33 26.98 -34.61
CA ALA A 137 11.40 27.42 -35.63
C ALA A 137 12.01 27.13 -37.01
N ARG A 138 11.29 26.38 -37.85
CA ARG A 138 11.69 26.19 -39.25
C ARG A 138 11.64 27.55 -39.95
N SER A 139 12.81 28.12 -40.20
CA SER A 139 12.96 29.30 -41.05
C SER A 139 12.58 28.92 -42.49
N ARG A 140 11.48 29.50 -42.98
CA ARG A 140 11.24 29.62 -44.43
C ARG A 140 11.94 30.89 -44.88
N VAL A 141 13.19 30.76 -45.33
CA VAL A 141 13.84 31.84 -46.08
C VAL A 141 13.41 31.73 -47.53
N ALA A 142 13.04 32.89 -48.07
CA ALA A 142 12.65 33.18 -49.43
C ALA A 142 13.56 32.55 -50.50
N GLU A 143 12.94 32.04 -51.56
CA GLU A 143 13.59 31.88 -52.86
C GLU A 143 12.77 32.67 -53.87
N LEU A 144 13.25 33.89 -54.14
CA LEU A 144 12.91 34.70 -55.31
C LEU A 144 14.20 34.79 -56.15
N ALA A 145 14.06 34.42 -57.43
CA ALA A 145 14.84 34.85 -58.61
C ALA A 145 15.56 33.72 -59.39
N SER A 146 14.95 33.31 -60.49
CA SER A 146 15.48 33.55 -61.85
C SER A 146 14.33 33.47 -62.85
#